data_AF-A0A957JPN8-F1
#
_entry.id   AF-A0A957JPN8-F1
#
_cell.length_a   1.000
_cell.length_b   1.000
_cell.length_c   1.000
_cell.angle_alpha   90.00
_cell.angle_beta   90.00
_cell.angle_gamma   90.00
#
_symmetry.space_group_name_H-M   'P 1'
#
loop_
_entity.id
_entity.type
_entity.pdbx_description
1 polymer ?
#
loop_
_entity_poly.entity_id
_entity_poly.type
_entity_poly.pdbx_seq_one_letter_code
_entity_poly.pdbx_strand_id
1 'polypeptide(L)'
;MTWQTRLQHIGLALGCVPSLLRDRRQRQLLAEMRQLCRRLPTVLTQPIPQAMVTLTPTVGEKRPFFPETTTRNLADLAALLERQSPIGLCLRRSLIRYHYLRQLDIPVVVQFGAKLVPG
;
A
#
# COMPACT_ATOMS: atom_id res chain seq x y z
N MET A 1 -7.19 8.89 17.04
CA MET A 1 -7.01 9.17 15.59
C MET A 1 -7.37 10.64 15.38
N THR A 2 -6.38 11.51 15.20
CA THR A 2 -6.55 12.98 15.24
C THR A 2 -7.24 13.51 13.99
N TRP A 3 -7.97 14.62 14.12
CA TRP A 3 -8.82 15.18 13.06
C TRP A 3 -8.05 15.53 11.76
N GLN A 4 -6.78 15.89 11.89
CA GLN A 4 -5.86 16.18 10.77
C GLN A 4 -5.59 14.97 9.87
N THR A 5 -5.46 13.77 10.44
CA THR A 5 -5.25 12.56 9.60
C THR A 5 -6.48 12.26 8.76
N ARG A 6 -7.69 12.52 9.27
CA ARG A 6 -8.94 12.31 8.51
C ARG A 6 -9.04 13.24 7.29
N LEU A 7 -8.65 14.51 7.45
CA LEU A 7 -8.66 15.49 6.34
C LEU A 7 -7.64 15.13 5.25
N GLN A 8 -6.45 14.67 5.61
CA GLN A 8 -5.44 14.22 4.63
C GLN A 8 -5.92 13.02 3.82
N HIS A 9 -6.61 12.06 4.44
CA HIS A 9 -7.17 10.90 3.74
C HIS A 9 -8.31 11.29 2.79
N ILE A 10 -9.14 12.27 3.15
CA ILE A 10 -10.20 12.81 2.28
C ILE A 10 -9.57 13.57 1.09
N GLY A 11 -8.53 14.39 1.33
CA GLY A 11 -7.78 15.07 0.27
C GLY A 11 -7.11 14.10 -0.71
N LEU A 12 -6.54 12.99 -0.21
CA LEU A 12 -5.97 11.92 -1.04
C LEU A 12 -7.02 11.26 -1.93
N ALA A 13 -8.20 10.96 -1.38
CA ALA A 13 -9.30 10.39 -2.16
C ALA A 13 -9.78 11.38 -3.24
N LEU A 14 -10.02 12.64 -2.88
CA LEU A 14 -10.47 13.67 -3.82
C LEU A 14 -9.45 13.96 -4.93
N GLY A 15 -8.15 13.95 -4.63
CA GLY A 15 -7.09 14.19 -5.61
C GLY A 15 -6.92 13.05 -6.63
N CYS A 16 -7.19 11.80 -6.24
CA CYS A 16 -7.02 10.64 -7.12
C CYS A 16 -8.28 10.28 -7.93
N VAL A 17 -9.47 10.65 -7.45
CA VAL A 17 -10.76 10.32 -8.11
C VAL A 17 -10.84 10.77 -9.57
N PRO A 18 -10.51 12.02 -9.96
CA PRO A 18 -10.65 12.45 -11.35
C PRO A 18 -9.70 11.71 -12.31
N SER A 19 -8.48 11.38 -11.88
CA SER A 19 -7.53 10.61 -12.70
C SER A 19 -7.95 9.14 -12.81
N LEU A 20 -8.48 8.55 -11.73
CA LEU A 20 -9.01 7.19 -11.72
C LEU A 20 -10.22 7.03 -12.66
N LEU A 21 -11.10 8.03 -12.74
CA LEU A 21 -12.23 8.00 -13.66
C LEU A 21 -11.76 8.02 -15.13
N ARG A 22 -10.63 8.67 -15.43
CA ARG A 22 -10.11 8.85 -16.79
C ARG A 22 -9.16 7.74 -17.24
N ASP A 23 -8.33 7.20 -16.34
CA ASP A 23 -7.28 6.24 -16.69
C ASP A 23 -7.64 4.80 -16.25
N ARG A 24 -7.84 3.92 -17.24
CA ARG A 24 -8.09 2.48 -17.02
C ARG A 24 -6.91 1.78 -16.33
N ARG A 25 -5.67 2.17 -16.62
CA ARG A 25 -4.47 1.53 -16.07
C ARG A 25 -4.31 1.84 -14.59
N GLN A 26 -4.63 3.08 -14.17
CA GLN A 26 -4.65 3.43 -12.74
C GLN A 26 -5.73 2.67 -11.97
N ARG A 27 -6.92 2.48 -12.56
CA ARG A 27 -7.97 1.65 -11.94
C ARG A 27 -7.56 0.21 -11.79
N GLN A 28 -6.92 -0.36 -12.80
CA GLN A 28 -6.40 -1.71 -12.75
C GLN A 28 -5.33 -1.84 -11.65
N LEU A 29 -4.38 -0.90 -11.60
CA LEU A 29 -3.35 -0.87 -10.56
C LEU A 29 -3.97 -0.77 -9.16
N LEU A 30 -4.96 0.09 -8.98
CA LEU A 30 -5.68 0.21 -7.70
C LEU A 30 -6.39 -1.11 -7.33
N ALA A 31 -7.02 -1.79 -8.29
CA ALA A 31 -7.68 -3.07 -8.05
C ALA A 31 -6.67 -4.15 -7.62
N GLU A 32 -5.51 -4.21 -8.26
CA GLU A 32 -4.41 -5.13 -7.92
C GLU A 32 -3.84 -4.80 -6.53
N MET A 33 -3.65 -3.53 -6.19
CA MET A 33 -3.22 -3.09 -4.86
C MET A 33 -4.22 -3.52 -3.78
N ARG A 34 -5.52 -3.37 -4.05
CA ARG A 34 -6.58 -3.84 -3.14
C ARG A 34 -6.59 -5.35 -2.99
N GLN A 35 -6.39 -6.09 -4.08
CA GLN A 35 -6.29 -7.54 -4.04
C GLN A 35 -5.09 -8.00 -3.20
N LEU A 36 -3.92 -7.37 -3.37
CA LEU A 36 -2.77 -7.62 -2.51
C LEU A 36 -3.13 -7.34 -1.04
N CYS A 37 -3.79 -6.21 -0.78
CA CYS A 37 -4.21 -5.81 0.56
C CYS A 37 -5.10 -6.88 1.25
N ARG A 38 -5.99 -7.53 0.49
CA ARG A 38 -6.83 -8.64 0.99
C ARG A 38 -6.07 -9.95 1.20
N ARG A 39 -4.95 -10.14 0.49
CA ARG A 39 -4.06 -11.31 0.64
C ARG A 39 -3.06 -11.13 1.79
N LEU A 40 -2.76 -9.90 2.19
CA LEU A 40 -1.80 -9.61 3.26
C LEU A 40 -2.07 -10.40 4.55
N PRO A 41 -3.32 -10.57 5.05
CA PRO A 41 -3.56 -11.34 6.27
C PRO A 41 -3.06 -12.78 6.17
N THR A 42 -3.25 -13.41 5.02
CA THR A 42 -2.76 -14.77 4.75
C THR A 42 -1.23 -14.81 4.71
N VAL A 43 -0.59 -13.83 4.07
CA VAL A 43 0.88 -13.76 4.00
C VAL A 43 1.50 -13.52 5.38
N LEU A 44 0.86 -12.68 6.20
CA LEU A 44 1.31 -12.34 7.56
C LEU A 44 0.98 -13.41 8.61
N THR A 45 0.43 -14.56 8.23
CA THR A 45 0.42 -15.73 9.12
C THR A 45 1.82 -16.25 9.41
N GLN A 46 2.78 -15.95 8.53
CA GLN A 46 4.19 -16.27 8.70
C GLN A 46 4.93 -15.16 9.47
N PRO A 47 6.07 -15.46 10.09
CA PRO A 47 6.99 -14.46 10.65
C PRO A 47 7.33 -13.37 9.63
N ILE A 48 7.44 -12.12 10.10
CA ILE A 48 7.68 -10.93 9.25
C ILE A 48 8.84 -11.12 8.26
N PRO A 49 10.01 -11.68 8.61
CA PRO A 49 11.09 -11.88 7.65
C PRO A 49 10.67 -12.76 6.45
N GLN A 50 9.93 -13.84 6.70
CA GLN A 50 9.45 -14.77 5.66
C GLN A 50 8.34 -14.13 4.81
N ALA A 51 7.42 -13.41 5.44
CA ALA A 51 6.41 -12.63 4.75
C ALA A 51 7.03 -11.59 3.81
N MET A 52 8.12 -10.93 4.23
CA MET A 52 8.82 -9.94 3.41
C MET A 52 9.51 -10.55 2.19
N VAL A 53 10.03 -11.78 2.28
CA VAL A 53 10.54 -12.50 1.10
C VAL A 53 9.42 -12.72 0.09
N THR A 54 8.26 -13.17 0.55
CA THR A 54 7.07 -13.38 -0.29
C THR A 54 6.56 -12.08 -0.94
N LEU A 55 6.65 -10.96 -0.21
CA LEU A 55 6.19 -9.65 -0.67
C LEU A 55 7.21 -8.92 -1.54
N THR A 56 8.47 -9.36 -1.56
CA THR A 56 9.50 -8.72 -2.38
C THR A 56 9.29 -9.15 -3.83
N PRO A 57 8.97 -8.22 -4.74
CA PRO A 57 8.78 -8.57 -6.15
C PRO A 57 10.08 -9.14 -6.71
N THR A 58 9.96 -10.17 -7.56
CA THR A 58 11.13 -10.77 -8.22
C THR A 58 11.76 -9.75 -9.16
N VAL A 59 13.10 -9.69 -9.17
CA VAL A 59 13.86 -8.81 -10.07
C VAL A 59 13.46 -9.14 -11.51
N GLY A 60 12.80 -8.19 -12.18
CA GLY A 60 12.30 -8.36 -13.55
C GLY A 60 10.78 -8.28 -13.71
N GLU A 61 10.00 -8.24 -12.63
CA GLU A 61 8.55 -7.96 -12.69
C GLU A 61 8.31 -6.46 -12.94
N LYS A 62 8.73 -5.97 -14.10
CA LYS A 62 8.63 -4.56 -14.49
C LYS A 62 7.21 -4.25 -14.92
N ARG A 63 6.58 -3.33 -14.18
CA ARG A 63 5.23 -2.85 -14.46
C ARG A 63 5.26 -1.59 -15.32
N PRO A 64 4.11 -1.20 -15.91
CA PRO A 64 3.98 0.10 -16.55
C PRO A 64 4.46 1.20 -15.59
N PHE A 65 5.37 2.05 -16.06
CA PHE A 65 5.92 3.11 -15.23
C PHE A 65 4.82 4.11 -14.87
N PHE A 66 4.52 4.19 -13.57
CA PHE A 66 3.71 5.27 -13.01
C PHE A 66 4.62 6.16 -12.16
N PRO A 67 4.36 7.48 -12.11
CA PRO A 67 5.08 8.36 -11.21
C PRO A 67 5.02 7.85 -9.77
N GLU A 68 6.13 7.93 -9.05
CA GLU A 68 6.28 7.51 -7.66
C GLU A 68 5.17 8.07 -6.75
N THR A 69 4.83 9.35 -6.92
CA THR A 69 3.78 10.04 -6.17
C THR A 69 2.41 9.42 -6.43
N THR A 70 2.08 9.12 -7.70
CA THR A 70 0.84 8.44 -8.08
C THR A 70 0.79 7.04 -7.46
N THR A 71 1.86 6.27 -7.54
CA THR A 71 1.96 4.92 -6.97
C THR A 71 1.75 4.95 -5.46
N ARG A 72 2.35 5.90 -4.74
CA ARG A 72 2.13 6.08 -3.29
C ARG A 72 0.67 6.43 -2.96
N ASN A 73 0.08 7.37 -3.70
CA ASN A 73 -1.29 7.80 -3.46
C ASN A 73 -2.29 6.66 -3.70
N LEU A 74 -2.08 5.86 -4.75
CA LEU A 74 -2.90 4.68 -5.04
C LEU A 74 -2.72 3.59 -3.98
N ALA A 75 -1.49 3.37 -3.50
CA ALA A 75 -1.23 2.42 -2.41
C ALA A 75 -1.93 2.82 -1.11
N ASP A 76 -1.91 4.11 -0.78
CA ASP A 76 -2.62 4.66 0.38
C ASP A 76 -4.12 4.50 0.23
N LEU A 77 -4.65 4.84 -0.94
CA LEU A 77 -6.06 4.71 -1.24
C LEU A 77 -6.52 3.25 -1.14
N ALA A 78 -5.74 2.31 -1.69
CA ALA A 78 -6.02 0.88 -1.58
C ALA A 78 -6.08 0.43 -0.11
N ALA A 79 -5.10 0.84 0.71
CA ALA A 79 -5.07 0.50 2.12
C ALA A 79 -6.28 1.08 2.89
N LEU A 80 -6.71 2.30 2.56
CA LEU A 80 -7.87 2.96 3.17
C LEU A 80 -9.21 2.32 2.80
N LEU A 81 -9.35 1.88 1.55
CA LEU A 81 -10.59 1.28 1.05
C LEU A 81 -10.88 -0.08 1.69
N GLU A 82 -9.86 -0.83 2.09
CA GLU A 82 -10.01 -2.16 2.70
C GLU A 82 -10.25 -2.08 4.22
N ARG A 83 -11.26 -1.34 4.66
CA ARG A 83 -11.54 -1.05 6.09
C ARG A 83 -11.71 -2.30 6.98
N GLN A 84 -12.20 -3.40 6.42
CA GLN A 84 -12.48 -4.64 7.16
C GLN A 84 -11.24 -5.54 7.35
N SER A 85 -10.07 -5.13 6.87
CA SER A 85 -8.86 -5.93 7.05
C SER A 85 -8.49 -6.08 8.54
N PRO A 86 -8.12 -7.28 9.00
CA PRO A 86 -7.66 -7.53 10.38
C PRO A 86 -6.31 -6.85 10.69
N ILE A 87 -5.56 -6.48 9.65
CA ILE A 87 -4.29 -5.77 9.78
C ILE A 87 -4.51 -4.26 9.98
N GLY A 88 -3.73 -3.64 10.87
CA GLY A 88 -3.72 -2.20 11.07
C GLY A 88 -3.37 -1.40 9.80
N LEU A 89 -3.97 -0.21 9.65
CA LEU A 89 -3.82 0.63 8.46
C LEU A 89 -2.36 0.97 8.14
N CYS A 90 -1.55 1.27 9.16
CA CYS A 90 -0.14 1.65 8.99
C CYS A 90 0.67 0.53 8.32
N LEU A 91 0.48 -0.71 8.81
CA LEU A 91 1.19 -1.88 8.29
C LEU A 91 0.77 -2.15 6.84
N ARG A 92 -0.53 -2.18 6.55
CA ARG A 92 -1.04 -2.35 5.17
C ARG A 92 -0.46 -1.35 4.20
N ARG A 93 -0.56 -0.05 4.55
CA ARG A 93 -0.06 1.04 3.72
C ARG A 93 1.42 0.87 3.40
N SER A 94 2.21 0.52 4.42
CA SER A 94 3.67 0.36 4.28
C SER A 94 4.03 -0.84 3.40
N LEU A 95 3.33 -1.98 3.56
CA LEU A 95 3.59 -3.19 2.77
C LEU A 95 3.18 -3.04 1.30
N ILE A 96 2.04 -2.40 1.02
CA ILE A 96 1.63 -2.11 -0.36
C ILE A 96 2.64 -1.17 -1.00
N ARG A 97 2.99 -0.06 -0.33
CA ARG A 97 4.01 0.88 -0.85
C ARG A 97 5.33 0.17 -1.13
N TYR A 98 5.79 -0.67 -0.20
CA TYR A 98 7.03 -1.44 -0.38
C TYR A 98 6.99 -2.28 -1.66
N HIS A 99 5.97 -3.12 -1.82
CA HIS A 99 5.85 -4.01 -2.97
C HIS A 99 5.85 -3.25 -4.30
N TYR A 100 4.99 -2.23 -4.41
CA TYR A 100 4.79 -1.52 -5.67
C TYR A 100 5.88 -0.50 -6.00
N LEU A 101 6.52 0.12 -5.00
CA LEU A 101 7.66 1.01 -5.26
C LEU A 101 8.91 0.21 -5.64
N ARG A 102 9.10 -0.99 -5.06
CA ARG A 102 10.17 -1.90 -5.48
C ARG A 102 10.02 -2.36 -6.94
N GLN A 103 8.79 -2.56 -7.43
CA GLN A 103 8.52 -2.84 -8.86
C GLN A 103 8.90 -1.69 -9.80
N LEU A 104 9.09 -0.47 -9.28
CA LEU A 104 9.57 0.70 -10.03
C LEU A 104 11.09 0.90 -9.88
N ASP A 105 11.82 -0.11 -9.39
CA ASP A 105 13.25 -0.04 -9.07
C ASP A 105 13.61 1.04 -8.03
N ILE A 106 12.62 1.52 -7.26
CA ILE A 106 12.86 2.48 -6.19
C ILE A 106 13.39 1.73 -4.96
N PRO A 107 14.56 2.11 -4.41
CA PRO A 107 15.12 1.45 -3.24
C PRO A 107 14.30 1.81 -2.00
N VAL A 108 13.43 0.90 -1.57
CA VAL A 108 12.60 1.06 -0.38
C VAL A 108 12.95 -0.01 0.66
N VAL A 109 13.12 0.44 1.90
CA VAL A 109 13.31 -0.41 3.08
C VAL A 109 12.11 -0.22 4.01
N VAL A 110 11.57 -1.31 4.53
CA VAL A 110 10.54 -1.28 5.59
C VAL A 110 11.21 -1.57 6.91
N GLN A 111 11.09 -0.65 7.86
CA GLN A 111 11.53 -0.84 9.22
C GLN A 111 10.33 -1.21 10.08
N PHE A 112 10.43 -2.34 10.79
CA PHE A 112 9.42 -2.79 11.73
C PHE A 112 9.86 -2.43 13.14
N GLY A 113 8.95 -1.85 13.91
CA GLY A 113 9.18 -1.50 15.31
C GLY A 113 7.88 -1.56 16.09
N ALA A 114 7.98 -1.84 17.39
CA ALA A 114 6.86 -1.79 18.31
C ALA A 114 6.96 -0.50 19.14
N LYS A 115 5.86 0.23 19.27
CA LYS A 115 5.76 1.31 20.25
C LYS A 115 5.27 0.70 21.56
N LEU A 116 6.08 0.79 22.60
CA LEU A 116 5.64 0.49 23.95
C LEU A 116 4.66 1.58 24.39
N VAL A 117 3.46 1.18 24.80
CA VAL A 117 2.46 2.07 25.38
C VAL A 117 2.44 1.79 26.87
N PRO A 118 2.59 2.80 27.75
CA PRO A 118 2.46 2.58 29.19
C PRO A 118 1.06 2.03 29.48
N GLY A 119 1.02 0.93 30.24
CA GLY A 119 -0.22 0.29 30.68
C GLY A 119 -0.89 1.03 31.81
#